data_AF-A0A497P4I6-F1
#
_entry.id   AF-A0A497P4I6-F1
#
_cell.length_a   1.000
_cell.length_b   1.000
_cell.length_c   1.000
_cell.angle_alpha   90.00
_cell.angle_beta   90.00
_cell.angle_gamma   90.00
#
_symmetry.space_group_name_H-M   'P 1'
#
loop_
_entity.id
_entity.type
_entity.pdbx_description
1 polymer ?
#
loop_
_entity_poly.entity_id
_entity_poly.type
_entity_poly.pdbx_seq_one_letter_code
_entity_poly.pdbx_strand_id
1 'polypeptide(L)'
;MDRYSKNPELAYLFAQFFVSPEPSTKIVEDPAGYFEPFRMCHFRSKVFEKEWGPEALRVSLDNYDYYAPQIKLPGRPRYVDILDKEMNAAIHGRKSLESALHTIATEWEKITEEIGRDKLIKLWNEVLDTCIGPKLKPYLKV
;
A
#
# COMPACT_ATOMS: atom_id res chain seq x y z
N MET A 1 -4.02 17.93 1.10
CA MET A 1 -4.77 19.20 0.95
C MET A 1 -4.09 20.02 -0.12
N ASP A 2 -4.85 20.63 -1.01
CA ASP A 2 -4.31 21.52 -2.04
C ASP A 2 -3.70 22.76 -1.38
N ARG A 3 -2.43 23.05 -1.71
CA ARG A 3 -1.70 24.22 -1.20
C ARG A 3 -2.34 25.54 -1.64
N TYR A 4 -3.13 25.53 -2.72
CA TYR A 4 -3.79 26.70 -3.27
C TYR A 4 -5.28 26.81 -2.89
N SER A 5 -5.79 25.92 -2.04
CA SER A 5 -7.18 25.95 -1.60
C SER A 5 -7.49 27.27 -0.88
N LYS A 6 -8.62 27.87 -1.23
CA LYS A 6 -9.14 29.06 -0.52
C LYS A 6 -9.76 28.73 0.84
N ASN A 7 -10.01 27.45 1.13
CA ASN A 7 -10.66 26.99 2.36
C ASN A 7 -9.91 25.81 2.99
N PRO A 8 -8.63 25.95 3.38
CA PRO A 8 -7.83 24.85 3.87
C PRO A 8 -8.34 24.29 5.21
N GLU A 9 -8.84 25.16 6.09
CA GLU A 9 -9.39 24.75 7.39
C GLU A 9 -10.68 23.94 7.23
N LEU A 10 -11.60 24.39 6.37
CA LEU A 10 -12.83 23.62 6.09
C LEU A 10 -12.50 22.25 5.48
N ALA A 11 -11.52 22.17 4.58
CA ALA A 11 -11.07 20.90 4.02
C ALA A 11 -10.49 19.97 5.11
N TYR A 12 -9.75 20.52 6.07
CA TYR A 12 -9.26 19.76 7.23
C TYR A 12 -10.41 19.24 8.11
N LEU A 13 -11.34 20.11 8.50
CA LEU A 13 -12.49 19.74 9.33
C LEU A 13 -13.38 18.71 8.63
N PHE A 14 -13.61 18.87 7.33
CA PHE A 14 -14.35 17.89 6.55
C PHE A 14 -13.63 16.55 6.51
N ALA A 15 -12.30 16.53 6.30
CA ALA A 15 -11.54 15.28 6.34
C ALA A 15 -11.67 14.58 7.70
N GLN A 16 -11.56 15.33 8.81
CA GLN A 16 -11.76 14.79 10.16
C GLN A 16 -13.15 14.20 10.35
N PHE A 17 -14.20 14.92 9.92
CA PHE A 17 -15.58 14.44 9.96
C PHE A 17 -15.77 13.19 9.09
N PHE A 18 -15.32 13.24 7.84
CA PHE A 18 -15.50 12.17 6.86
C PHE A 18 -14.84 10.87 7.31
N VAL A 19 -13.66 10.96 7.91
CA VAL A 19 -12.99 9.80 8.49
C VAL A 19 -13.39 9.56 9.94
N SER A 20 -14.34 10.27 10.56
CA SER A 20 -14.73 10.01 11.96
C SER A 20 -15.53 8.71 12.09
N PRO A 21 -15.59 8.08 13.29
CA PRO A 21 -16.05 6.70 13.45
C PRO A 21 -17.41 6.39 12.80
N GLU A 22 -18.43 7.23 13.00
CA GLU A 22 -19.76 6.95 12.46
C GLU A 22 -19.84 7.13 10.93
N PRO A 23 -19.46 8.28 10.34
CA PRO A 23 -19.41 8.43 8.88
C PRO A 23 -18.56 7.37 8.18
N SER A 24 -17.37 7.08 8.70
CA SER A 24 -16.49 6.10 8.09
C SER A 24 -17.03 4.67 8.20
N THR A 25 -17.69 4.32 9.30
CA THR A 25 -18.32 3.00 9.44
C THR A 25 -19.40 2.80 8.39
N LYS A 26 -20.27 3.79 8.16
CA LYS A 26 -21.31 3.71 7.12
C LYS A 26 -20.74 3.51 5.72
N ILE A 27 -19.62 4.17 5.41
CA ILE A 27 -18.94 4.05 4.12
C ILE A 27 -18.30 2.67 3.97
N VAL A 28 -17.61 2.21 5.01
CA VAL A 28 -16.91 0.92 4.96
C VAL A 28 -17.94 -0.21 4.89
N GLU A 29 -19.04 -0.14 5.65
CA GLU A 29 -20.12 -1.14 5.62
C GLU A 29 -21.02 -1.09 4.37
N ASP A 30 -20.84 -0.11 3.48
CA ASP A 30 -21.63 -0.03 2.24
C ASP A 30 -21.31 -1.22 1.32
N PRO A 31 -22.31 -2.06 0.96
CA PRO A 31 -22.09 -3.19 0.04
C PRO A 31 -21.63 -2.78 -1.37
N ALA A 32 -21.90 -1.54 -1.79
CA ALA A 32 -21.41 -0.95 -3.04
C ALA A 32 -20.06 -0.21 -2.85
N GLY A 33 -19.59 -0.09 -1.62
CA GLY A 33 -18.32 0.55 -1.26
C GLY A 33 -17.11 -0.36 -1.45
N TYR A 34 -15.93 0.22 -1.26
CA TYR A 34 -14.68 -0.53 -1.20
C TYR A 34 -14.40 -1.00 0.22
N PHE A 35 -14.15 -2.28 0.38
CA PHE A 35 -13.85 -2.91 1.68
C PHE A 35 -12.42 -2.63 2.14
N GLU A 36 -12.22 -1.52 2.86
CA GLU A 36 -10.92 -1.20 3.48
C GLU A 36 -11.07 -0.66 4.91
N PRO A 37 -11.12 -1.53 5.94
CA PRO A 37 -11.12 -1.10 7.33
C PRO A 37 -9.83 -0.36 7.70
N PHE A 38 -9.92 0.94 7.93
CA PHE A 38 -8.77 1.79 8.32
C PHE A 38 -8.83 2.31 9.77
N ARG A 39 -9.85 1.94 10.56
CA ARG A 39 -9.97 2.25 11.99
C ARG A 39 -10.32 1.01 12.80
N MET A 40 -9.86 0.97 14.04
CA MET A 40 -10.15 -0.12 14.97
C MET A 40 -11.65 -0.36 15.20
N CYS A 41 -12.49 0.68 15.13
CA CYS A 41 -13.94 0.51 15.27
C CYS A 41 -14.57 -0.29 14.12
N HIS A 42 -14.01 -0.23 12.91
CA HIS A 42 -14.52 -0.96 11.73
C HIS A 42 -14.39 -2.48 11.91
N PHE A 43 -13.38 -2.94 12.66
CA PHE A 43 -13.17 -4.36 12.97
C PHE A 43 -14.18 -4.94 13.98
N ARG A 44 -15.19 -4.17 14.40
CA ARG A 44 -16.30 -4.63 15.26
C ARG A 44 -17.64 -4.69 14.51
N SER A 45 -17.63 -4.43 13.21
CA SER A 45 -18.83 -4.38 12.41
C SER A 45 -19.47 -5.76 12.26
N LYS A 46 -20.76 -5.82 12.57
CA LYS A 46 -21.59 -7.02 12.37
C LYS A 46 -22.07 -7.19 10.93
N VAL A 47 -22.08 -6.11 10.16
CA VAL A 47 -22.37 -6.17 8.72
C VAL A 47 -21.28 -6.99 8.04
N PHE A 48 -20.01 -6.74 8.36
CA PHE A 48 -18.90 -7.51 7.79
C PHE A 48 -18.90 -8.99 8.16
N GLU A 49 -19.09 -9.30 9.44
CA GLU A 49 -19.17 -10.70 9.89
C GLU A 49 -20.29 -11.45 9.15
N LYS A 50 -21.40 -10.78 8.84
CA LYS A 50 -22.52 -11.37 8.11
C LYS A 50 -22.20 -11.59 6.62
N GLU A 51 -21.59 -10.62 5.95
CA GLU A 51 -21.34 -10.70 4.50
C GLU A 51 -20.13 -11.58 4.15
N TRP A 52 -19.08 -11.57 4.97
CA TRP A 52 -17.79 -12.23 4.66
C TRP A 52 -17.42 -13.35 5.63
N GLY A 53 -18.25 -13.57 6.66
CA GLY A 53 -18.03 -14.57 7.70
C GLY A 53 -17.31 -14.01 8.93
N PRO A 54 -17.41 -14.74 10.07
CA PRO A 54 -16.95 -14.25 11.37
C PRO A 54 -15.44 -14.04 11.46
N GLU A 55 -14.67 -14.75 10.64
CA GLU A 55 -13.21 -14.68 10.65
C GLU A 55 -12.63 -13.56 9.78
N ALA A 56 -13.42 -12.98 8.88
CA ALA A 56 -12.90 -12.08 7.83
C ALA A 56 -12.17 -10.86 8.42
N LEU A 57 -12.79 -10.18 9.39
CA LEU A 57 -12.19 -9.02 10.04
C LEU A 57 -10.99 -9.40 10.92
N ARG A 58 -11.05 -10.53 11.63
CA ARG A 58 -9.95 -11.02 12.47
C ARG A 58 -8.72 -11.35 11.62
N VAL A 59 -8.90 -12.15 10.56
CA VAL A 59 -7.81 -12.52 9.63
C VAL A 59 -7.27 -11.28 8.90
N SER A 60 -8.14 -10.35 8.51
CA SER A 60 -7.71 -9.08 7.91
C SER A 60 -6.83 -8.28 8.88
N LEU A 61 -7.20 -8.23 10.16
CA LEU A 61 -6.40 -7.57 11.19
C LEU A 61 -5.06 -8.28 11.40
N ASP A 62 -5.06 -9.61 11.47
CA ASP A 62 -3.83 -10.40 11.61
C ASP A 62 -2.87 -10.21 10.43
N ASN A 63 -3.40 -10.05 9.22
CA ASN A 63 -2.60 -9.82 8.02
C ASN A 63 -1.82 -8.50 8.06
N TYR A 64 -2.23 -7.50 8.86
CA TYR A 64 -1.44 -6.27 9.03
C TYR A 64 -0.08 -6.52 9.64
N ASP A 65 0.09 -7.61 10.41
CA ASP A 65 1.41 -7.99 10.95
C ASP A 65 2.41 -8.36 9.85
N TYR A 66 1.91 -8.77 8.68
CA TYR A 66 2.69 -9.19 7.51
C TYR A 66 2.63 -8.18 6.36
N TYR A 67 2.13 -6.98 6.61
CA TYR A 67 1.93 -5.97 5.56
C TYR A 67 3.26 -5.45 5.00
N ALA A 68 3.32 -5.35 3.67
CA ALA A 68 4.32 -4.57 2.94
C ALA A 68 3.59 -3.51 2.11
N PRO A 69 4.00 -2.23 2.18
CA PRO A 69 3.42 -1.20 1.34
C PRO A 69 3.89 -1.37 -0.11
N GLN A 70 3.14 -0.76 -1.02
CA GLN A 70 3.65 -0.44 -2.34
C GLN A 70 4.95 0.37 -2.24
N ILE A 71 5.81 0.34 -3.26
CA ILE A 71 7.09 1.06 -3.28
C ILE A 71 6.89 2.54 -2.91
N LYS A 72 7.38 2.96 -1.72
CA LYS A 72 7.28 4.34 -1.20
C LYS A 72 8.55 5.16 -1.45
N LEU A 73 9.19 4.94 -2.59
CA LEU A 73 10.43 5.62 -2.96
C LEU A 73 10.21 6.65 -4.08
N PRO A 74 11.01 7.74 -4.13
CA PRO A 74 11.09 8.58 -5.31
C PRO A 74 11.27 7.75 -6.59
N GLY A 75 10.63 8.15 -7.68
CA GLY A 75 10.67 7.40 -8.93
C GLY A 75 9.79 6.15 -8.98
N ARG A 76 8.98 5.86 -7.95
CA ARG A 76 8.02 4.73 -7.89
C ARG A 76 7.36 4.39 -9.24
N PRO A 77 6.76 5.33 -10.00
CA PRO A 77 6.10 4.97 -11.25
C PRO A 77 7.01 4.24 -12.24
N ARG A 78 8.31 4.56 -12.27
CA ARG A 78 9.30 3.90 -13.14
C ARG A 78 9.55 2.45 -12.70
N TYR A 79 9.69 2.23 -11.39
CA TYR A 79 9.86 0.88 -10.85
C TYR A 79 8.66 -0.01 -11.17
N VAL A 80 7.44 0.51 -10.95
CA VAL A 80 6.18 -0.21 -11.18
C VAL A 80 5.95 -0.46 -12.66
N ASP A 81 6.21 0.51 -13.54
CA ASP A 81 6.04 0.34 -14.99
C ASP A 81 6.91 -0.78 -15.56
N ILE A 82 8.19 -0.84 -15.13
CA ILE A 82 9.09 -1.94 -15.50
C ILE A 82 8.59 -3.29 -14.98
N LEU A 83 8.16 -3.34 -13.71
CA LEU A 83 7.61 -4.55 -13.11
C LEU A 83 6.40 -5.05 -13.89
N ASP A 84 5.42 -4.19 -14.12
CA ASP A 84 4.18 -4.52 -14.81
C ASP A 84 4.45 -4.98 -16.24
N LYS A 85 5.28 -4.25 -16.99
CA LYS A 85 5.61 -4.59 -18.38
C LYS A 85 6.26 -5.97 -18.50
N GLU A 86 7.29 -6.23 -17.69
CA GLU A 86 8.09 -7.46 -17.78
C GLU A 86 7.32 -8.66 -17.23
N MET A 87 6.59 -8.52 -16.12
CA MET A 87 5.75 -9.58 -15.59
C MET A 87 4.61 -9.93 -16.54
N ASN A 88 3.97 -8.94 -17.16
CA ASN A 88 2.95 -9.21 -18.18
C ASN A 88 3.55 -9.92 -19.41
N ALA A 89 4.76 -9.56 -19.86
CA ALA A 89 5.41 -10.29 -20.94
C ALA A 89 5.66 -11.77 -20.59
N ALA A 90 6.08 -12.05 -19.35
CA ALA A 90 6.29 -13.41 -18.86
C ALA A 90 4.98 -14.21 -18.76
N ILE A 91 3.93 -13.62 -18.15
CA ILE A 91 2.62 -14.28 -17.97
C ILE A 91 2.00 -14.68 -19.31
N HIS A 92 2.21 -13.87 -20.35
CA HIS A 92 1.69 -14.15 -21.70
C HIS A 92 2.66 -14.99 -22.57
N GLY A 93 3.73 -15.54 -21.98
CA GLY A 93 4.69 -16.39 -22.69
C GLY A 93 5.55 -15.68 -23.74
N ARG A 94 5.58 -14.34 -23.75
CA ARG A 94 6.40 -13.53 -24.67
C ARG A 94 7.87 -13.44 -24.23
N LYS A 95 8.16 -13.78 -22.98
CA LYS A 95 9.47 -13.78 -22.36
C LYS A 95 9.53 -14.87 -21.28
N SER A 96 10.70 -15.44 -20.99
CA SER A 96 10.82 -16.35 -19.84
C SER A 96 10.73 -15.57 -18.52
N LEU A 97 10.22 -16.21 -17.47
CA LEU A 97 10.15 -15.60 -16.14
C LEU A 97 11.54 -15.15 -15.64
N GLU A 98 12.56 -15.99 -15.82
CA GLU A 98 13.93 -15.68 -15.45
C GLU A 98 14.45 -14.42 -16.17
N SER A 99 14.24 -14.34 -17.49
CA SER A 99 14.67 -13.17 -18.27
C SER A 99 13.93 -11.90 -17.88
N ALA A 100 12.61 -12.01 -17.61
CA ALA A 100 11.81 -10.89 -17.14
C ALA A 100 12.32 -10.38 -15.78
N LEU A 101 12.52 -11.28 -14.80
CA LEU A 101 13.05 -10.93 -13.48
C LEU A 101 14.45 -10.31 -13.55
N HIS A 102 15.33 -10.83 -14.41
CA HIS A 102 16.66 -10.27 -14.62
C HIS A 102 16.60 -8.84 -15.19
N THR A 103 15.66 -8.59 -16.09
CA THR A 103 15.44 -7.26 -16.67
C THR A 103 14.89 -6.30 -15.62
N ILE A 104 13.91 -6.73 -14.83
CA ILE A 104 13.37 -5.93 -13.72
C ILE A 104 14.49 -5.51 -12.77
N ALA A 105 15.31 -6.46 -12.32
CA ALA A 105 16.42 -6.17 -11.40
C ALA A 105 17.42 -5.18 -12.01
N THR A 106 17.82 -5.39 -13.27
CA THR A 106 18.78 -4.52 -13.96
C THR A 106 18.26 -3.09 -14.13
N GLU A 107 17.01 -2.93 -14.55
CA GLU A 107 16.42 -1.60 -14.73
C GLU A 107 16.16 -0.90 -13.39
N TRP A 108 15.79 -1.64 -12.35
CA TRP A 108 15.65 -1.09 -11.00
C TRP A 108 16.98 -0.58 -10.44
N GLU A 109 18.09 -1.26 -10.70
CA GLU A 109 19.43 -0.78 -10.35
C GLU A 109 19.74 0.55 -11.05
N LYS A 110 19.46 0.66 -12.36
CA LYS A 110 19.64 1.92 -13.11
C LYS A 110 18.81 3.06 -12.53
N ILE A 111 17.51 2.83 -12.28
CA ILE A 111 16.62 3.84 -11.68
C ILE A 111 17.18 4.28 -10.32
N THR A 112 17.67 3.34 -9.52
CA THR A 112 18.23 3.60 -8.18
C THR A 112 19.48 4.48 -8.25
N GLU A 113 20.39 4.19 -9.18
CA GLU A 113 21.59 4.99 -9.40
C GLU A 113 21.26 6.40 -9.89
N GLU A 114 20.36 6.54 -10.87
CA GLU A 114 19.97 7.84 -11.41
C GLU A 114 19.32 8.76 -10.36
N ILE A 115 18.56 8.19 -9.42
CA ILE A 115 17.93 8.95 -8.34
C ILE A 115 18.92 9.25 -7.21
N GLY A 116 19.93 8.40 -7.05
CA GLY A 116 20.94 8.46 -6.01
C GLY A 116 20.69 7.41 -4.91
N ARG A 117 21.50 6.35 -4.93
CA ARG A 117 21.39 5.20 -4.01
C ARG A 117 21.41 5.59 -2.54
N ASP A 118 22.36 6.43 -2.12
CA ASP A 118 22.51 6.82 -0.71
C ASP A 118 21.26 7.52 -0.15
N LYS A 119 20.60 8.33 -0.99
CA LYS A 119 19.34 8.98 -0.63
C LYS A 119 18.22 7.95 -0.49
N LEU A 120 18.14 7.01 -1.42
CA LEU A 120 17.13 5.96 -1.41
C LEU A 120 17.33 4.99 -0.24
N ILE A 121 18.55 4.66 0.15
CA ILE A 121 18.83 3.82 1.34
C ILE A 121 18.27 4.48 2.60
N LYS A 122 18.48 5.79 2.79
CA LYS A 122 17.93 6.51 3.95
C LYS A 122 16.41 6.44 3.99
N LEU A 123 15.74 6.73 2.88
CA LEU A 123 14.28 6.65 2.77
C LEU A 123 13.77 5.21 2.92
N TRP A 124 14.50 4.22 2.40
CA TRP A 124 14.14 2.81 2.53
C TRP A 124 14.18 2.36 3.99
N ASN A 125 15.20 2.77 4.75
CA ASN A 125 15.26 2.49 6.18
C ASN A 125 14.08 3.10 6.94
N GLU A 126 13.66 4.32 6.60
CA GLU A 126 12.45 4.93 7.17
C GLU A 126 11.18 4.11 6.83
N VAL A 127 11.07 3.61 5.59
CA VAL A 127 9.96 2.73 5.17
C VAL A 127 9.98 1.42 5.95
N LEU A 128 11.15 0.77 6.09
CA LEU A 128 11.32 -0.45 6.86
C LEU A 128 10.91 -0.25 8.33
N ASP A 129 11.14 0.94 8.88
CA ASP A 129 10.83 1.21 10.27
C ASP A 129 9.38 1.62 10.53
N THR A 130 8.73 2.28 9.59
CA THR A 130 7.41 2.91 9.80
C THR A 130 6.25 2.23 9.07
N CYS A 131 6.53 1.47 8.01
CA CYS A 131 5.49 1.00 7.08
C CYS A 131 5.43 -0.52 6.92
N ILE A 132 6.37 -1.29 7.46
CA ILE A 132 6.37 -2.75 7.38
C ILE A 132 5.72 -3.35 8.64
N GLY A 133 4.86 -4.34 8.42
CA GLY A 133 4.24 -5.10 9.51
C GLY A 133 5.31 -5.76 10.41
N PRO A 134 5.09 -5.79 11.73
CA PRO A 134 6.09 -6.23 12.70
C PRO A 134 6.59 -7.68 12.48
N LYS A 135 5.76 -8.58 11.94
CA LYS A 135 6.16 -9.96 11.66
C LYS A 135 6.90 -10.11 10.33
N LEU A 136 6.69 -9.22 9.36
CA LEU A 136 7.46 -9.22 8.11
C LEU A 136 8.81 -8.52 8.24
N LYS A 137 8.90 -7.49 9.09
CA LYS A 137 10.07 -6.62 9.25
C LYS A 137 11.41 -7.36 9.44
N PRO A 138 11.52 -8.44 10.24
CA PRO A 138 12.79 -9.16 10.42
C PRO A 138 13.35 -9.80 9.15
N TYR A 139 12.51 -10.08 8.15
CA TYR A 139 12.92 -10.71 6.90
C TYR A 139 13.38 -9.70 5.83
N LEU A 140 13.18 -8.40 6.06
CA LEU A 140 13.46 -7.34 5.10
C LEU A 140 14.62 -6.42 5.50
N LYS A 141 15.11 -6.53 6.75
CA LYS A 141 16.35 -5.86 7.16
C LYS A 141 17.53 -6.71 6.66
N VAL A 142 18.24 -6.17 5.68
CA VAL A 142 19.52 -6.70 5.15
C VAL A 142 20.67 -6.00 5.87
#